data_AF-A0A443RSY2-F1
#
_entry.id   AF-A0A443RSY2-F1
#
_cell.length_a   1.000
_cell.length_b   1.000
_cell.length_c   1.000
_cell.angle_alpha   90.00
_cell.angle_beta   90.00
_cell.angle_gamma   90.00
#
_symmetry.space_group_name_H-M   'P 1'
#
loop_
_entity.id
_entity.type
_entity.pdbx_description
1 polymer ?
#
loop_
_entity_poly.entity_id
_entity_poly.type
_entity_poly.pdbx_seq_one_letter_code
_entity_poly.pdbx_strand_id
1 'polypeptide(L)'
;MNYLWPFRYIVVVVEIINICSAIDCKNGWFRFKDKCYWKNDTRVTRDENLRNCEEMSAHLVSIASHEETEFIAQMTGEQYYWLSAYRVHFGSDVYKWTENVPYHA
;
A
#
# COMPACT_ATOMS: atom_id res chain seq x y z
N MET A 1 28.43 -1.34 23.57
CA MET A 1 27.17 -0.60 23.88
C MET A 1 26.54 -0.19 22.57
N ASN A 2 25.46 -0.88 22.20
CA ASN A 2 24.79 -0.75 20.90
C ASN A 2 23.86 0.47 20.89
N TYR A 3 24.28 1.54 20.21
CA TYR A 3 23.43 2.68 19.89
C TYR A 3 22.93 2.57 18.44
N LEU A 4 21.86 1.80 18.21
CA LEU A 4 21.20 1.68 16.88
C LEU A 4 19.67 1.79 16.99
N TRP A 5 19.17 2.78 17.75
CA TRP A 5 17.72 2.90 18.02
C TRP A 5 17.01 4.21 17.59
N PRO A 6 17.58 5.05 16.70
CA PRO A 6 16.75 5.94 15.87
C PRO A 6 16.95 5.80 14.35
N PHE A 7 18.12 5.34 13.88
CA PHE A 7 18.37 5.20 12.43
C PHE A 7 17.56 4.08 11.77
N ARG A 8 17.24 3.01 12.50
CA ARG A 8 16.45 1.90 11.97
C ARG A 8 15.04 2.33 11.57
N TYR A 9 14.45 3.29 12.28
CA TYR A 9 13.13 3.83 11.95
C TYR A 9 13.19 4.78 10.74
N ILE A 10 14.19 5.66 10.69
CA ILE A 10 14.43 6.56 9.56
C ILE A 10 14.63 5.77 8.27
N VAL A 11 15.40 4.68 8.30
CA VAL A 11 15.63 3.83 7.12
C VAL A 11 14.34 3.15 6.64
N VAL A 12 13.45 2.71 7.53
CA VAL A 12 12.19 2.05 7.14
C VAL A 12 11.25 3.00 6.41
N VAL A 13 11.13 4.26 6.82
CA VAL A 13 10.22 5.23 6.18
C VAL A 13 10.72 5.69 4.81
N VAL A 14 12.03 5.58 4.54
CA VAL A 14 12.66 6.01 3.28
C VAL A 14 12.58 4.93 2.18
N GLU A 15 12.34 3.67 2.53
CA GLU A 15 12.30 2.53 1.59
C GLU A 15 10.87 2.12 1.19
N ILE A 16 9.88 2.98 1.45
CA ILE A 16 8.48 2.68 1.14
C ILE A 16 8.19 2.99 -0.33
N ILE A 17 7.83 1.97 -1.09
CA ILE A 17 7.60 2.05 -2.54
C ILE A 17 6.17 2.46 -2.89
N ASN A 18 6.03 2.95 -4.12
CA ASN A 18 4.78 3.34 -4.74
C ASN A 18 3.96 2.13 -5.20
N ILE A 19 2.69 2.09 -4.81
CA ILE A 19 1.75 1.04 -5.17
C ILE A 19 0.33 1.60 -5.23
N CYS A 20 -0.40 1.26 -6.29
CA CYS A 20 -1.77 1.68 -6.54
C CYS A 20 -2.66 0.50 -6.88
N SER A 21 -3.95 0.64 -6.61
CA SER A 21 -5.01 -0.30 -6.97
C SER A 21 -6.12 0.38 -7.76
N ALA A 22 -6.70 -0.32 -8.73
CA ALA A 22 -7.83 0.11 -9.52
C ALA A 22 -8.75 -1.08 -9.84
N ILE A 23 -9.99 -0.80 -10.26
CA ILE A 23 -10.92 -1.83 -10.76
C ILE A 23 -10.64 -2.14 -12.24
N ASP A 24 -10.24 -1.14 -13.02
CA ASP A 24 -9.94 -1.28 -14.45
C ASP A 24 -8.44 -1.54 -14.71
N CYS A 25 -8.12 -2.69 -15.31
CA CYS A 25 -6.75 -3.09 -15.60
C CYS A 25 -6.27 -2.44 -16.89
N LYS A 26 -5.33 -1.50 -16.76
CA LYS A 26 -4.55 -0.98 -17.90
C LYS A 26 -3.44 -1.98 -18.25
N ASN A 27 -2.91 -1.89 -19.46
CA ASN A 27 -1.79 -2.74 -19.88
C ASN A 27 -0.59 -2.58 -18.93
N GLY A 28 0.00 -3.70 -18.52
CA GLY A 28 1.14 -3.75 -17.59
C GLY A 28 0.77 -3.78 -16.11
N TRP A 29 -0.51 -3.69 -15.75
CA TRP A 29 -0.96 -3.85 -14.37
C TRP A 29 -1.05 -5.33 -13.99
N PHE A 30 -0.73 -5.63 -12.74
CA PHE A 30 -0.91 -6.95 -12.15
C PHE A 30 -2.38 -7.15 -11.82
N ARG A 31 -3.00 -8.24 -12.29
CA ARG A 31 -4.41 -8.52 -12.02
C ARG A 31 -4.57 -9.60 -10.97
N PHE A 32 -5.45 -9.35 -10.00
CA PHE A 32 -5.93 -10.35 -9.07
C PHE A 32 -7.44 -10.20 -8.89
N LYS A 33 -8.19 -11.21 -9.33
CA LYS A 33 -9.66 -11.21 -9.37
C LYS A 33 -10.20 -9.97 -10.10
N ASP A 34 -10.98 -9.15 -9.40
CA ASP A 34 -11.64 -7.92 -9.82
C ASP A 34 -10.80 -6.65 -9.58
N LYS A 35 -9.59 -6.79 -9.02
CA LYS A 35 -8.68 -5.68 -8.77
C LYS A 35 -7.42 -5.76 -9.64
N CYS A 36 -6.86 -4.58 -9.88
CA CYS A 36 -5.67 -4.35 -10.67
C CYS A 36 -4.68 -3.57 -9.82
N TYR A 37 -3.40 -3.90 -9.91
CA TYR A 37 -2.34 -3.33 -9.11
C TYR A 37 -1.22 -2.82 -10.00
N TRP A 38 -0.74 -1.63 -9.68
CA TRP A 38 0.45 -1.07 -10.29
C TRP A 38 1.48 -0.82 -9.21
N LYS A 39 2.70 -1.27 -9.44
CA LYS A 39 3.83 -0.97 -8.56
C LYS A 39 5.02 -0.52 -9.37
N ASN A 40 5.81 0.38 -8.81
CA ASN A 40 7.15 0.66 -9.29
C ASN A 40 8.08 0.82 -8.09
N ASP A 41 9.39 0.65 -8.29
CA ASP A 41 10.36 0.67 -7.21
C ASP A 41 10.74 2.11 -6.79
N THR A 42 9.87 3.09 -7.08
CA THR A 42 10.05 4.49 -6.68
C THR A 42 9.69 4.64 -5.21
N ARG A 43 10.63 5.16 -4.42
CA ARG A 43 10.43 5.53 -3.02
C ARG A 43 9.58 6.79 -2.93
N VAL A 44 8.53 6.74 -2.11
CA VAL A 44 7.55 7.81 -2.01
C VAL A 44 7.08 7.98 -0.57
N THR A 45 6.78 9.22 -0.20
CA THR A 45 5.94 9.52 0.96
C THR A 45 4.51 9.06 0.72
N ARG A 46 3.71 8.94 1.78
CA ARG A 46 2.30 8.57 1.66
C ARG A 46 1.52 9.54 0.77
N ASP A 47 1.80 10.83 0.88
CA ASP A 47 1.11 11.88 0.11
C ASP A 47 1.52 11.85 -1.37
N GLU A 48 2.78 11.51 -1.67
CA GLU A 48 3.23 11.28 -3.06
C GLU A 48 2.56 10.05 -3.66
N ASN A 49 2.47 8.93 -2.93
CA ASN A 49 1.78 7.74 -3.44
C ASN A 49 0.29 8.03 -3.70
N LEU A 50 -0.38 8.75 -2.79
CA LEU A 50 -1.77 9.15 -2.99
C LEU A 50 -1.96 9.94 -4.30
N ARG A 51 -1.12 10.96 -4.53
CA ARG A 51 -1.15 11.76 -5.77
C ARG A 51 -0.89 10.91 -7.01
N ASN A 52 0.14 10.05 -6.97
CA ASN A 52 0.46 9.16 -8.08
C ASN A 52 -0.71 8.26 -8.44
N CYS A 53 -1.40 7.69 -7.44
CA CYS A 53 -2.57 6.86 -7.69
C CYS A 53 -3.72 7.67 -8.29
N GLU A 54 -4.02 8.86 -7.76
CA GLU A 54 -5.07 9.75 -8.29
C GLU A 54 -4.81 10.14 -9.75
N GLU A 55 -3.58 10.51 -10.10
CA GLU A 55 -3.16 10.82 -11.48
C GLU A 55 -3.36 9.62 -12.44
N MET A 56 -3.29 8.40 -11.91
CA MET A 56 -3.51 7.16 -12.67
C MET A 56 -4.99 6.71 -12.66
N SER A 57 -5.91 7.51 -12.11
CA SER A 57 -7.31 7.12 -11.87
C SER A 57 -7.44 5.84 -11.03
N ALA A 58 -6.62 5.78 -9.98
CA ALA A 58 -6.46 4.67 -9.07
C ALA A 58 -6.40 5.16 -7.62
N HIS A 59 -6.33 4.23 -6.68
CA HIS A 59 -6.33 4.51 -5.25
C HIS A 59 -5.22 3.77 -4.52
N LEU A 60 -4.92 4.18 -3.29
CA LEU A 60 -4.03 3.42 -2.43
C LEU A 60 -4.60 2.02 -2.19
N VAL A 61 -3.73 1.01 -2.18
CA VAL A 61 -4.12 -0.38 -2.05
C VAL A 61 -4.90 -0.63 -0.77
N SER A 62 -6.04 -1.31 -0.91
CA SER A 62 -6.83 -1.85 0.18
C SER A 62 -6.87 -3.37 0.10
N ILE A 63 -6.84 -4.04 1.24
CA ILE A 63 -6.81 -5.50 1.31
C ILE A 63 -8.12 -6.00 1.91
N ALA A 64 -8.82 -6.86 1.18
CA ALA A 64 -10.11 -7.45 1.53
C ALA A 64 -10.01 -8.95 1.83
N SER A 65 -8.95 -9.66 1.41
CA SER A 65 -8.81 -11.10 1.70
C SER A 65 -7.37 -11.54 2.00
N HIS A 66 -7.25 -12.74 2.58
CA HIS A 66 -5.94 -13.35 2.85
C HIS A 66 -5.19 -13.66 1.55
N GLU A 67 -5.88 -14.19 0.54
CA GLU A 67 -5.28 -14.50 -0.75
C GLU A 67 -4.80 -13.23 -1.48
N GLU A 68 -5.50 -12.11 -1.30
CA GLU A 68 -5.06 -10.81 -1.80
C GLU A 68 -3.77 -10.35 -1.11
N THR A 69 -3.64 -10.62 0.20
CA THR A 69 -2.41 -10.35 0.96
C THR A 69 -1.24 -11.15 0.41
N GLU A 70 -1.44 -12.44 0.16
CA GLU A 70 -0.42 -13.32 -0.39
C GLU A 70 -0.01 -12.89 -1.81
N PHE A 71 -0.98 -12.54 -2.64
CA PHE A 71 -0.73 -12.04 -4.00
C PHE A 71 0.12 -10.77 -3.99
N ILE A 72 -0.27 -9.77 -3.19
CA ILE A 72 0.47 -8.51 -3.08
C ILE A 72 1.88 -8.78 -2.54
N ALA A 73 2.03 -9.63 -1.53
CA ALA A 73 3.34 -9.98 -0.98
C ALA A 73 4.26 -10.63 -2.03
N GLN A 74 3.74 -11.52 -2.88
CA GLN A 74 4.49 -12.10 -3.99
C GLN A 74 4.88 -11.05 -5.04
N MET A 75 4.00 -10.07 -5.30
CA MET A 75 4.24 -9.00 -6.27
C MET A 75 5.27 -7.97 -5.78
N THR A 76 5.28 -7.66 -4.49
CA THR A 76 6.15 -6.63 -3.89
C THR A 76 7.48 -7.18 -3.38
N GLY A 77 7.58 -8.48 -3.12
CA GLY A 77 8.75 -9.07 -2.49
C GLY A 77 9.00 -8.50 -1.08
N GLU A 78 10.27 -8.34 -0.70
CA GLU A 78 10.68 -7.84 0.64
C GLU A 78 10.60 -6.30 0.78
N GLN A 79 9.86 -5.61 -0.09
CA GLN A 79 9.71 -4.17 -0.07
C GLN A 79 8.55 -3.72 0.82
N TYR A 80 8.68 -2.54 1.44
CA TYR A 80 7.61 -1.88 2.19
C TYR A 80 6.78 -0.99 1.26
N TYR A 81 5.48 -0.88 1.49
CA TYR A 81 4.60 -0.09 0.64
C TYR A 81 3.47 0.57 1.45
N TRP A 82 2.93 1.68 0.92
CA TRP A 82 1.79 2.35 1.56
C TRP A 82 0.48 1.65 1.25
N LEU A 83 -0.33 1.50 2.28
CA LEU A 83 -1.70 1.02 2.21
C LEU A 83 -2.68 2.17 2.43
N SER A 84 -3.94 1.99 2.02
CA SER A 84 -5.02 2.93 2.30
C SER A 84 -5.52 2.87 3.75
N ALA A 85 -4.92 2.05 4.61
CA ALA A 85 -5.30 2.02 6.02
C ALA A 85 -4.84 3.31 6.74
N TYR A 86 -5.71 3.86 7.61
CA TYR A 86 -5.40 4.98 8.48
C TYR A 86 -5.89 4.69 9.91
N ARG A 87 -5.17 5.25 10.89
CA ARG A 87 -5.55 5.18 12.30
C ARG A 87 -6.69 6.15 12.57
N VAL A 88 -7.78 5.70 13.21
CA VAL A 88 -8.98 6.52 13.38
C VAL A 88 -8.74 7.71 14.32
N HIS A 89 -8.02 7.49 15.42
CA HIS A 89 -7.64 8.53 16.38
C HIS A 89 -6.22 8.30 16.90
N PHE A 90 -5.52 9.36 17.31
CA PHE A 90 -4.18 9.25 17.90
C PHE A 90 -4.21 8.34 19.13
N GLY A 91 -3.31 7.35 19.19
CA GLY A 91 -3.24 6.38 20.29
C GLY A 91 -4.27 5.24 20.26
N SER A 92 -5.18 5.19 19.28
CA SER A 92 -6.13 4.07 19.12
C SER A 92 -5.57 2.98 18.23
N ASP A 93 -5.73 1.71 18.58
CA ASP A 93 -5.37 0.57 17.70
C ASP A 93 -6.46 0.21 16.68
N VAL A 94 -7.42 1.11 16.47
CA VAL A 94 -8.45 0.96 15.44
C VAL A 94 -7.98 1.60 14.14
N TYR A 95 -7.98 0.78 13.08
CA TYR A 95 -7.64 1.19 11.71
C TYR A 95 -8.84 1.04 10.80
N LYS A 96 -8.94 1.93 9.80
CA LYS A 96 -9.94 1.87 8.74
C LYS A 96 -9.28 2.07 7.38
N TRP A 97 -9.85 1.48 6.35
CA TRP A 97 -9.46 1.73 4.97
C TRP A 97 -10.02 3.09 4.51
N THR A 98 -9.26 3.84 3.71
CA THR A 98 -9.71 5.13 3.14
C THR A 98 -10.92 4.95 2.21
N GLU A 99 -11.03 3.78 1.55
CA GLU A 99 -12.17 3.43 0.72
C GLU A 99 -13.11 2.47 1.43
N ASN A 100 -14.41 2.64 1.21
CA ASN A 100 -15.42 1.63 1.54
C ASN A 100 -15.34 0.46 0.54
N VAL A 101 -14.20 -0.23 0.49
CA VAL A 101 -14.15 -1.55 -0.15
C VAL A 101 -15.07 -2.45 0.66
N PRO A 102 -16.08 -3.08 0.03
CA PRO A 102 -16.90 -4.06 0.74
C PRO A 102 -15.97 -5.17 1.23
N TYR A 103 -15.86 -5.33 2.55
CA TYR A 103 -15.31 -6.54 3.13
C TYR A 103 -16.25 -7.68 2.71
N HIS A 104 -15.87 -8.43 1.69
CA HIS A 104 -16.48 -9.74 1.44
C HIS A 104 -15.69 -10.74 2.28
N ALA A 105 -16.23 -11.00 3.47
CA ALA A 105 -15.87 -12.15 4.30
C ALA A 105 -16.24 -13.46 3.60
#